data_AF-A0A7V3CRI9-F1
#
_entry.id   AF-A0A7V3CRI9-F1
#
_cell.length_a   1.000
_cell.length_b   1.000
_cell.length_c   1.000
_cell.angle_alpha   90.00
_cell.angle_beta   90.00
_cell.angle_gamma   90.00
#
_symmetry.space_group_name_H-M   'P 1'
#
loop_
_entity.id
_entity.type
_entity.pdbx_description
1 polymer ?
#
loop_
_entity_poly.entity_id
_entity_poly.type
_entity_poly.pdbx_seq_one_letter_code
_entity_poly.pdbx_strand_id
1 'polypeptide(L)'
;MMIVGGVAAVLAAAFLLAVPANLTGATDEPVIDTGAPVDQTQCVPCHVDLGDVDVPGIKFSHGNHLLVSCEGCHSRMPHQDGVTERIPMEVCFACHGVQHGPQGELATGECEDCHTPSFDLRPGSHTKDWAKKPHATTAERSGINGCMMCHEGKADCDGCHQKEKVDVGPMPNEYHTIIQPRPKGPSIKIYPEGPVSMSQCVYCHPDLDDITPGRIIFAHAAHLQRNYRCEACHPTFAHSVSGVAKPDMLSCYRCHGLQHATKGQVASEECEKCHPKQFDLTPANHTKAFVTGEHKEMFDKDPAYCAMCHSSEFCVDCHRGKKVSPNAPGKMVIPADHRNAKWLKQHGPQYMQGEGACGSCHDDKSCKRCHKTPMPHPVDWAKDHRPPPGIPAEDCNICHQDRRECQNCHHSGVRTADLVRKNCVPCHDEMKQVPATAIKNKGFAEHAVHFDVEKTKGRPYRCYECHVDFGSSKSAQSLELQQGHDLRLCYGCHGALDPMNALIAPYPGKALCVRCHTDLGV
;
A
#
# COMPACT_ATOMS: atom_id res chain seq x y z
N MET A 1 23.56 -41.28 72.02
CA MET A 1 24.38 -40.63 70.97
C MET A 1 24.11 -41.36 69.67
N MET A 2 23.82 -40.64 68.58
CA MET A 2 23.26 -41.08 67.27
C MET A 2 21.72 -41.25 67.24
N ILE A 3 21.01 -40.30 66.59
CA ILE A 3 20.42 -40.32 65.21
C ILE A 3 19.27 -41.33 65.15
N VAL A 4 18.00 -40.95 64.90
CA VAL A 4 17.29 -40.70 63.62
C VAL A 4 16.03 -39.87 64.02
N GLY A 5 15.51 -38.83 63.37
CA GLY A 5 15.34 -38.48 61.96
C GLY A 5 13.88 -37.99 61.85
N GLY A 6 13.67 -36.69 61.61
CA GLY A 6 12.37 -36.05 61.60
C GLY A 6 12.26 -35.11 60.41
N VAL A 7 11.40 -35.49 59.47
CA VAL A 7 11.16 -34.91 58.15
C VAL A 7 10.72 -33.43 58.26
N ALA A 8 11.48 -32.53 57.65
CA ALA A 8 11.06 -31.15 57.40
C ALA A 8 10.22 -31.12 56.11
N ALA A 9 8.91 -30.98 56.25
CA ALA A 9 8.00 -30.76 55.14
C ALA A 9 8.07 -29.27 54.72
N VAL A 10 8.56 -29.04 53.50
CA VAL A 10 8.56 -27.75 52.81
C VAL A 10 7.12 -27.42 52.39
N LEU A 11 6.50 -26.46 53.07
CA LEU A 11 5.26 -25.83 52.59
C LEU A 11 5.64 -24.73 51.59
N ALA A 12 5.70 -25.10 50.32
CA ALA A 12 5.71 -24.16 49.20
C ALA A 12 4.32 -23.53 49.08
N ALA A 13 4.12 -22.38 49.73
CA ALA A 13 2.98 -21.52 49.44
C ALA A 13 3.20 -20.88 48.07
N ALA A 14 2.58 -21.45 47.04
CA ALA A 14 2.49 -20.86 45.71
C ALA A 14 1.71 -19.54 45.80
N PHE A 15 2.43 -18.42 45.88
CA PHE A 15 1.89 -17.11 45.55
C PHE A 15 1.62 -17.10 44.04
N LEU A 16 0.39 -17.49 43.68
CA LEU A 16 -0.21 -17.09 42.40
C LEU A 16 -0.37 -15.58 42.45
N LEU A 17 0.66 -14.86 42.01
CA LEU A 17 0.55 -13.48 41.56
C LEU A 17 -0.50 -13.49 40.44
N ALA A 18 -1.72 -13.07 40.78
CA ALA A 18 -2.71 -12.66 39.79
C ALA A 18 -2.13 -11.42 39.10
N VAL A 19 -1.36 -11.64 38.04
CA VAL A 19 -0.99 -10.61 37.09
C VAL A 19 -2.31 -10.11 36.50
N PRO A 20 -2.70 -8.84 36.69
CA PRO A 20 -3.87 -8.32 36.01
C PRO A 20 -3.64 -8.49 34.51
N ALA A 21 -4.57 -9.16 33.82
CA ALA A 21 -4.54 -9.46 32.39
C ALA A 21 -4.70 -8.21 31.49
N ASN A 22 -4.32 -7.02 31.99
CA ASN A 22 -4.34 -5.73 31.30
C ASN A 22 -2.94 -5.08 31.25
N LEU A 23 -1.87 -5.89 31.24
CA LEU A 23 -0.53 -5.46 30.81
C LEU A 23 -0.24 -5.89 29.37
N THR A 24 -1.26 -5.93 28.51
CA THR A 24 -1.03 -5.41 27.16
C THR A 24 -0.94 -3.90 27.33
N GLY A 25 0.24 -3.42 27.72
CA GLY A 25 0.60 -2.07 27.33
C GLY A 25 0.42 -2.06 25.82
N ALA A 26 -0.64 -1.43 25.34
CA ALA A 26 -0.54 -0.76 24.07
C ALA A 26 0.76 0.03 24.22
N THR A 27 1.81 -0.40 23.55
CA THR A 27 2.90 0.52 23.25
C THR A 27 2.18 1.63 22.51
N ASP A 28 1.82 2.70 23.23
CA ASP A 28 1.24 3.88 22.60
C ASP A 28 2.21 4.21 21.47
N GLU A 29 1.70 4.17 20.23
CA GLU A 29 2.53 4.43 19.05
C GLU A 29 3.36 5.70 19.31
N PRO A 30 4.65 5.73 18.97
CA PRO A 30 5.48 6.90 19.23
C PRO A 30 4.87 8.12 18.54
N VAL A 31 4.28 9.03 19.33
CA VAL A 31 3.69 10.29 18.86
C VAL A 31 4.64 11.43 19.20
N ILE A 32 4.98 12.20 18.18
CA ILE A 32 5.66 13.48 18.36
C ILE A 32 4.60 14.57 18.41
N ASP A 33 4.57 15.36 19.49
CA ASP A 33 3.69 16.51 19.70
C ASP A 33 4.53 17.79 19.77
N THR A 34 4.46 18.61 18.72
CA THR A 34 5.26 19.83 18.58
C THR A 34 4.94 20.91 19.61
N GLY A 35 3.79 20.81 20.29
CA GLY A 35 3.38 21.73 21.35
C GLY A 35 3.64 21.20 22.77
N ALA A 36 4.05 19.93 22.90
CA ALA A 36 4.37 19.34 24.18
C ALA A 36 5.71 19.88 24.73
N PRO A 37 5.98 19.67 26.03
CA PRO A 37 7.33 19.72 26.57
C PRO A 37 8.35 18.98 25.71
N VAL A 38 9.51 19.60 25.48
CA VAL A 38 10.59 18.92 24.75
C VAL A 38 11.17 17.85 25.66
N ASP A 39 11.07 16.60 25.23
CA ASP A 39 11.61 15.45 25.93
C ASP A 39 12.22 14.45 24.95
N GLN A 40 13.01 13.52 25.47
CA GLN A 40 13.75 12.55 24.65
C GLN A 40 12.84 11.69 23.75
N THR A 41 11.64 11.33 24.22
CA THR A 41 10.69 10.49 23.47
C THR A 41 10.17 11.18 22.20
N GLN A 42 10.23 12.51 22.15
CA GLN A 42 9.83 13.31 20.98
C GLN A 42 10.88 13.28 19.86
N CYS A 43 12.13 12.89 20.17
CA CYS A 43 13.24 12.95 19.22
C CYS A 43 13.68 11.57 18.74
N VAL A 44 13.67 10.56 19.62
CA VAL A 44 14.10 9.17 19.32
C VAL A 44 13.41 8.54 18.10
N PRO A 45 12.13 8.82 17.77
CA PRO A 45 11.51 8.27 16.56
C PRO A 45 12.18 8.69 15.25
N CYS A 46 12.93 9.81 15.26
CA CYS A 46 13.62 10.33 14.08
C CYS A 46 15.15 10.40 14.24
N HIS A 47 15.65 10.47 15.48
CA HIS A 47 17.07 10.57 15.79
C HIS A 47 17.54 9.31 16.53
N VAL A 48 18.34 8.48 15.85
CA VAL A 48 18.97 7.29 16.45
C VAL A 48 20.05 7.67 17.44
N ASP A 49 20.76 8.76 17.15
CA ASP A 49 21.75 9.36 18.02
C ASP A 49 21.44 10.84 18.22
N LEU A 50 21.34 11.23 19.48
CA LEU A 50 21.17 12.63 19.90
C LEU A 50 22.51 13.25 20.32
N GLY A 51 23.51 12.44 20.64
CA GLY A 51 24.77 12.88 21.23
C GLY A 51 25.60 13.74 20.29
N ASP A 52 25.72 13.32 19.03
CA ASP A 52 26.53 14.01 18.04
C ASP A 52 25.74 15.14 17.36
N VAL A 53 26.34 16.33 17.36
CA VAL A 53 25.80 17.54 16.74
C VAL A 53 26.91 18.26 15.99
N ASP A 54 26.72 18.40 14.68
CA ASP A 54 27.67 19.09 13.82
C ASP A 54 27.24 20.54 13.63
N VAL A 55 27.70 21.41 14.53
CA VAL A 55 27.51 22.86 14.43
C VAL A 55 28.87 23.49 14.11
N PRO A 56 29.06 24.02 12.89
CA PRO A 56 30.32 24.67 12.51
C PRO A 56 30.68 25.77 13.50
N GLY A 57 31.89 25.69 14.07
CA GLY A 57 32.42 26.71 14.98
C GLY A 57 32.22 26.42 16.47
N ILE A 58 31.41 25.43 16.85
CA ILE A 58 31.05 25.13 18.25
C ILE A 58 31.39 23.67 18.59
N LYS A 59 32.04 23.46 19.74
CA LYS A 59 32.30 22.17 20.38
C LYS A 59 31.15 21.86 21.33
N PHE A 60 30.13 21.17 20.84
CA PHE A 60 28.97 20.80 21.65
C PHE A 60 28.57 19.35 21.37
N SER A 61 28.04 18.68 22.39
CA SER A 61 27.45 17.34 22.30
C SER A 61 26.30 17.25 23.29
N HIS A 62 25.14 16.78 22.84
CA HIS A 62 24.07 16.50 23.80
C HIS A 62 24.47 15.40 24.76
N GLY A 63 25.32 14.44 24.34
CA GLY A 63 25.76 13.31 25.18
C GLY A 63 26.33 13.75 26.52
N ASN A 64 27.09 14.86 26.53
CA ASN A 64 27.65 15.45 27.75
C ASN A 64 26.63 16.26 28.57
N HIS A 65 25.49 16.62 27.96
CA HIS A 65 24.44 17.46 28.53
C HIS A 65 23.12 16.72 28.80
N LEU A 66 23.04 15.41 28.54
CA LEU A 66 21.81 14.62 28.73
C LEU A 66 21.36 14.51 30.21
N LEU A 67 22.19 14.95 31.17
CA LEU A 67 21.80 15.08 32.58
C LEU A 67 20.92 16.32 32.83
N VAL A 68 20.87 17.26 31.89
CA VAL A 68 19.96 18.42 31.90
C VAL A 68 18.71 18.05 31.11
N SER A 69 17.54 18.47 31.59
CA SER A 69 16.30 18.22 30.87
C SER A 69 16.32 18.91 29.50
N CYS A 70 15.72 18.29 28.49
CA CYS A 70 15.70 18.85 27.14
C CYS A 70 15.00 20.23 27.12
N GLU A 71 13.95 20.43 27.93
CA GLU A 71 13.30 21.74 28.12
C GLU A 71 14.21 22.81 28.73
N GLY A 72 15.25 22.41 29.48
CA GLY A 72 16.24 23.33 30.05
C GLY A 72 17.01 24.11 28.98
N CYS A 73 17.17 23.53 27.79
CA CYS A 73 17.81 24.17 26.66
C CYS A 73 16.82 24.54 25.53
N HIS A 74 15.86 23.65 25.26
CA HIS A 74 14.86 23.78 24.21
C HIS A 74 13.48 24.11 24.79
N SER A 75 13.12 25.39 24.80
CA SER A 75 11.80 25.84 25.28
C SER A 75 10.61 25.44 24.37
N ARG A 76 10.90 24.98 23.15
CA ARG A 76 9.94 24.47 22.15
C ARG A 76 10.64 23.54 21.16
N MET A 77 9.87 22.83 20.34
CA MET A 77 10.38 21.94 19.29
C MET A 77 11.38 22.68 18.38
N PRO A 78 12.63 22.18 18.21
CA PRO A 78 13.64 22.88 17.42
C PRO A 78 13.37 22.87 15.92
N HIS A 79 12.67 21.87 15.40
CA HIS A 79 12.34 21.78 13.98
C HIS A 79 11.00 22.46 13.69
N GLN A 80 11.01 23.53 12.90
CA GLN A 80 9.81 24.24 12.45
C GLN A 80 10.09 24.92 11.10
N ASP A 81 9.08 25.04 10.24
CA ASP A 81 9.18 25.79 8.97
C ASP A 81 10.41 25.42 8.10
N GLY A 82 10.79 24.14 8.08
CA GLY A 82 11.92 23.62 7.31
C GLY A 82 13.30 23.98 7.87
N VAL A 83 13.38 24.58 9.06
CA VAL A 83 14.64 24.96 9.72
C VAL A 83 14.78 24.34 11.11
N THR A 84 16.02 24.08 11.50
CA THR A 84 16.35 23.72 12.89
C THR A 84 16.77 24.98 13.65
N GLU A 85 15.91 25.43 14.55
CA GLU A 85 16.17 26.55 15.45
C GLU A 85 17.34 26.21 16.38
N ARG A 86 18.38 27.05 16.34
CA ARG A 86 19.52 26.93 17.25
C ARG A 86 19.21 27.61 18.58
N ILE A 87 19.74 27.01 19.65
CA ILE A 87 19.70 27.59 20.99
C ILE A 87 20.58 28.86 21.00
N PRO A 88 20.12 29.97 21.59
CA PRO A 88 20.93 31.17 21.72
C PRO A 88 22.01 30.98 22.79
N MET A 89 23.13 31.68 22.65
CA MET A 89 24.27 31.58 23.59
C MET A 89 23.88 31.89 25.05
N GLU A 90 22.90 32.76 25.27
CA GLU A 90 22.36 33.11 26.60
C GLU A 90 21.82 31.92 27.40
N VAL A 91 21.36 30.87 26.71
CA VAL A 91 20.90 29.63 27.35
C VAL A 91 22.09 28.78 27.81
N CYS A 92 23.20 28.77 27.07
CA CYS A 92 24.44 28.13 27.52
C CYS A 92 24.97 28.82 28.79
N PHE A 93 25.00 30.16 28.77
CA PHE A 93 25.42 30.99 29.90
C PHE A 93 24.43 31.01 31.07
N ALA A 94 23.31 30.30 30.98
CA ALA A 94 22.48 30.04 32.16
C ALA A 94 23.16 29.07 33.14
N CYS A 95 24.10 28.26 32.66
CA CYS A 95 24.87 27.32 33.46
C CYS A 95 26.38 27.53 33.34
N HIS A 96 26.87 27.99 32.19
CA HIS A 96 28.29 28.23 31.92
C HIS A 96 28.72 29.65 32.30
N GLY A 97 29.88 29.80 32.95
CA GLY A 97 30.39 31.10 33.39
C GLY A 97 29.61 31.72 34.56
N VAL A 98 28.72 30.96 35.20
CA VAL A 98 27.92 31.40 36.36
C VAL A 98 28.55 30.90 37.65
N GLN A 99 28.71 31.80 38.63
CA GLN A 99 29.23 31.50 39.96
C GLN A 99 28.10 31.09 40.91
N HIS A 100 28.18 29.88 41.47
CA HIS A 100 27.20 29.35 42.42
C HIS A 100 27.69 29.50 43.88
N GLY A 101 28.12 30.71 44.23
CA GLY A 101 28.55 31.08 45.58
C GLY A 101 29.70 30.20 46.09
N PRO A 102 29.59 29.58 47.29
CA PRO A 102 30.65 28.72 47.83
C PRO A 102 30.94 27.46 47.00
N GLN A 103 30.04 27.09 46.09
CA GLN A 103 30.18 25.90 45.25
C GLN A 103 31.06 26.16 44.02
N GLY A 104 31.46 27.41 43.80
CA GLY A 104 32.29 27.81 42.67
C GLY A 104 31.51 27.87 41.35
N GLU A 105 32.24 27.80 40.25
CA GLU A 105 31.69 27.83 38.90
C GLU A 105 30.95 26.53 38.57
N LEU A 106 29.72 26.64 38.06
CA LEU A 106 28.90 25.47 37.74
C LEU A 106 29.41 24.72 36.50
N ALA A 107 29.83 25.46 35.48
CA ALA A 107 30.48 24.94 34.28
C ALA A 107 31.35 26.04 33.66
N THR A 108 32.45 25.65 33.03
CA THR A 108 33.43 26.56 32.40
C THR A 108 32.76 27.58 31.49
N GLY A 109 33.08 28.87 31.69
CA GLY A 109 32.78 29.97 30.79
C GLY A 109 33.89 30.25 29.76
N GLU A 110 34.94 29.42 29.71
CA GLU A 110 36.07 29.65 28.81
C GLU A 110 35.67 29.46 27.35
N CYS A 111 35.99 30.47 26.53
CA CYS A 111 35.55 30.52 25.14
C CYS A 111 36.05 29.32 24.33
N GLU A 112 37.28 28.87 24.58
CA GLU A 112 37.94 27.80 23.83
C GLU A 112 37.37 26.41 24.14
N ASP A 113 36.66 26.24 25.25
CA ASP A 113 36.01 24.98 25.60
C ASP A 113 34.76 24.74 24.74
N CYS A 114 34.11 25.82 24.31
CA CYS A 114 32.89 25.77 23.49
C CYS A 114 33.12 26.18 22.04
N HIS A 115 34.13 26.99 21.72
CA HIS A 115 34.39 27.48 20.37
C HIS A 115 35.61 26.80 19.73
N THR A 116 35.50 26.53 18.44
CA THR A 116 36.67 26.09 17.66
C THR A 116 37.61 27.26 17.41
N PRO A 117 38.93 27.03 17.22
CA PRO A 117 39.87 28.10 16.90
C PRO A 117 39.55 28.91 15.64
N SER A 118 38.77 28.34 14.71
CA SER A 118 38.31 29.03 13.50
C SER A 118 37.10 29.94 13.71
N PHE A 119 36.48 29.92 14.89
CA PHE A 119 35.31 30.75 15.17
C PHE A 119 35.74 32.18 15.51
N ASP A 120 35.16 33.16 14.81
CA ASP A 120 35.39 34.57 15.14
C ASP A 120 34.55 34.96 16.37
N LEU A 121 35.22 35.00 17.52
CA LEU A 121 34.60 35.40 18.78
C LEU A 121 34.17 36.86 18.79
N ARG A 122 34.69 37.70 17.90
CA ARG A 122 34.37 39.12 17.87
C ARG A 122 33.06 39.35 17.11
N PRO A 123 31.98 39.79 17.78
CA PRO A 123 30.73 40.06 17.10
C PRO A 123 30.88 41.19 16.06
N GLY A 124 30.15 41.10 14.95
CA GLY A 124 30.14 42.13 13.89
C GLY A 124 29.70 43.53 14.35
N SER A 125 29.13 43.65 15.55
CA SER A 125 28.86 44.95 16.19
C SER A 125 30.13 45.76 16.49
N HIS A 126 31.29 45.12 16.60
CA HIS A 126 32.56 45.77 16.95
C HIS A 126 33.17 46.56 15.80
N THR A 127 32.58 47.71 15.48
CA THR A 127 33.07 48.63 14.46
C THR A 127 34.26 49.46 14.94
N LYS A 128 34.97 50.12 14.02
CA LYS A 128 36.12 50.99 14.36
C LYS A 128 35.72 52.20 15.22
N ASP A 129 34.47 52.63 15.12
CA ASP A 129 33.89 53.75 15.86
C ASP A 129 33.00 53.31 17.03
N TRP A 130 33.13 52.04 17.46
CA TRP A 130 32.31 51.44 18.51
C TRP A 130 32.15 52.33 19.76
N ALA A 131 33.25 52.91 20.24
CA ALA A 131 33.30 53.81 21.41
C ALA A 131 32.47 55.11 21.28
N LYS A 132 31.87 55.39 20.11
CA LYS A 132 30.96 56.53 19.90
C LYS A 132 29.51 56.08 20.02
N LYS A 133 28.62 56.60 19.17
CA LYS A 133 27.18 56.26 19.19
C LYS A 133 26.83 54.77 19.02
N PRO A 134 27.58 53.92 18.28
CA PRO A 134 27.18 52.53 18.04
C PRO A 134 26.96 51.68 19.30
N HIS A 135 27.86 51.76 20.30
CA HIS A 135 27.71 50.96 21.52
C HIS A 135 26.52 51.43 22.37
N ALA A 136 26.32 52.75 22.48
CA ALA A 136 25.19 53.33 23.21
C ALA A 136 23.84 52.96 22.58
N THR A 137 23.71 53.04 21.25
CA THR A 137 22.49 52.62 20.54
C THR A 137 22.24 51.13 20.66
N THR A 138 23.29 50.30 20.67
CA THR A 138 23.14 48.86 20.87
C THR A 138 22.69 48.53 22.29
N ALA A 139 23.29 49.18 23.29
CA ALA A 139 22.91 49.04 24.70
C ALA A 139 21.45 49.47 24.96
N GLU A 140 21.00 50.57 24.35
CA GLU A 140 19.61 51.04 24.47
C GLU A 140 18.62 50.05 23.86
N ARG A 141 18.95 49.45 22.71
CA ARG A 141 18.05 48.53 21.99
C ARG A 141 17.98 47.14 22.62
N SER A 142 19.12 46.59 23.01
CA SER A 142 19.25 45.16 23.35
C SER A 142 19.55 44.94 24.84
N GLY A 143 19.68 46.01 25.60
CA GLY A 143 20.24 45.95 26.95
C GLY A 143 21.75 45.68 26.91
N ILE A 144 22.34 45.77 28.08
CA ILE A 144 23.78 45.59 28.29
C ILE A 144 24.16 44.17 28.75
N ASN A 145 23.18 43.38 29.19
CA ASN A 145 23.43 42.07 29.82
C ASN A 145 24.17 41.11 28.88
N GLY A 146 23.79 41.05 27.60
CA GLY A 146 24.49 40.21 26.62
C GLY A 146 25.96 40.60 26.39
N CYS A 147 26.34 41.86 26.64
CA CYS A 147 27.73 42.29 26.57
C CYS A 147 28.56 41.71 27.71
N MET A 148 27.93 41.49 28.88
CA MET A 148 28.59 40.98 30.08
C MET A 148 28.95 39.49 29.98
N MET A 149 28.56 38.80 28.90
CA MET A 149 29.07 37.46 28.58
C MET A 149 30.56 37.49 28.20
N CYS A 150 31.06 38.63 27.72
CA CYS A 150 32.43 38.77 27.24
C CYS A 150 33.20 39.93 27.90
N HIS A 151 32.50 40.91 28.46
CA HIS A 151 33.08 42.13 29.02
C HIS A 151 32.83 42.26 30.52
N GLU A 152 33.81 42.80 31.25
CA GLU A 152 33.68 43.12 32.67
C GLU A 152 33.32 44.61 32.81
N GLY A 153 32.13 44.93 33.32
CA GLY A 153 31.62 46.31 33.37
C GLY A 153 32.58 47.31 34.01
N LYS A 154 33.22 46.95 35.12
CA LYS A 154 34.17 47.81 35.84
C LYS A 154 35.45 48.07 35.04
N ALA A 155 35.98 47.04 34.37
CA ALA A 155 37.25 47.13 33.65
C ALA A 155 37.08 47.75 32.26
N ASP A 156 36.05 47.33 31.54
CA ASP A 156 35.87 47.64 30.12
C ASP A 156 34.99 48.87 29.86
N CYS A 157 34.07 49.21 30.78
CA CYS A 157 33.10 50.28 30.57
C CYS A 157 33.33 51.47 31.51
N ASP A 158 33.31 51.22 32.82
CA ASP A 158 33.23 52.27 33.85
C ASP A 158 34.44 53.21 33.81
N GLY A 159 35.64 52.69 33.53
CA GLY A 159 36.85 53.52 33.44
C GLY A 159 36.75 54.61 32.37
N CYS A 160 36.16 54.29 31.21
CA CYS A 160 35.94 55.26 30.14
C CYS A 160 34.75 56.18 30.47
N HIS A 161 33.62 55.62 30.91
CA HIS A 161 32.42 56.40 31.24
C HIS A 161 32.68 57.44 32.34
N GLN A 162 33.47 57.09 33.35
CA GLN A 162 33.89 58.03 34.41
C GLN A 162 34.81 59.13 33.87
N LYS A 163 35.76 58.79 32.99
CA LYS A 163 36.68 59.75 32.37
C LYS A 163 35.96 60.75 31.47
N GLU A 164 35.03 60.27 30.65
CA GLU A 164 34.23 61.08 29.73
C GLU A 164 33.01 61.73 30.42
N LYS A 165 32.80 61.44 31.72
CA LYS A 165 31.70 61.97 32.55
C LYS A 165 30.32 61.74 31.92
N VAL A 166 30.11 60.55 31.38
CA VAL A 166 28.83 60.14 30.81
C VAL A 166 27.85 59.86 31.94
N ASP A 167 26.63 60.42 31.87
CA ASP A 167 25.57 60.24 32.87
C ASP A 167 24.86 58.89 32.68
N VAL A 168 25.61 57.82 32.90
CA VAL A 168 25.11 56.44 32.96
C VAL A 168 25.60 55.84 34.27
N GLY A 169 24.71 55.15 35.01
CA GLY A 169 25.08 54.48 36.26
C GLY A 169 26.19 53.44 36.06
N PRO A 170 26.73 52.86 37.15
CA PRO A 170 27.75 51.83 37.05
C PRO A 170 27.24 50.64 36.24
N MET A 171 28.09 50.09 35.38
CA MET A 171 27.74 48.89 34.63
C MET A 171 27.70 47.66 35.55
N PRO A 172 26.85 46.66 35.28
CA PRO A 172 26.87 45.38 35.98
C PRO A 172 28.25 44.74 35.88
N ASN A 173 28.67 44.08 36.95
CA ASN A 173 29.95 43.38 36.98
C ASN A 173 29.83 41.93 36.52
N GLU A 174 28.61 41.40 36.43
CA GLU A 174 28.34 40.00 36.13
C GLU A 174 27.21 39.89 35.11
N TYR A 175 27.25 38.84 34.31
CA TYR A 175 26.11 38.43 33.49
C TYR A 175 24.98 37.96 34.40
N HIS A 176 23.78 38.51 34.21
CA HIS A 176 22.57 38.01 34.86
C HIS A 176 21.88 37.01 33.95
N THR A 177 21.64 35.79 34.43
CA THR A 177 20.90 34.78 33.67
C THR A 177 19.47 35.24 33.40
N ILE A 178 19.22 35.70 32.18
CA ILE A 178 17.90 36.08 31.69
C ILE A 178 17.59 35.21 30.48
N ILE A 179 16.88 34.11 30.72
CA ILE A 179 16.35 33.29 29.61
C ILE A 179 15.03 33.92 29.18
N GLN A 180 14.98 34.44 27.95
CA GLN A 180 13.74 34.94 27.38
C GLN A 180 12.83 33.75 27.04
N PRO A 181 11.61 33.67 27.60
CA PRO A 181 10.68 32.58 27.30
C PRO A 181 10.26 32.67 25.82
N ARG A 182 10.54 31.63 25.04
CA ARG A 182 10.06 31.52 23.66
C ARG A 182 8.69 30.85 23.66
N PRO A 183 7.69 31.40 22.96
CA PRO A 183 6.36 30.80 22.93
C PRO A 183 6.41 29.44 22.21
N LYS A 184 5.78 28.43 22.83
CA LYS A 184 5.56 27.12 22.21
C LYS A 184 4.70 27.28 20.96
N GLY A 185 5.02 26.48 19.93
CA GLY A 185 4.24 26.42 18.70
C GLY A 185 2.88 25.72 18.91
N PRO A 186 2.07 25.61 17.85
CA PRO A 186 0.86 24.79 17.90
C PRO A 186 1.20 23.33 18.22
N SER A 187 0.30 22.66 18.94
CA SER A 187 0.35 21.22 19.17
C SER A 187 -0.09 20.48 17.92
N ILE A 188 0.89 19.90 17.21
CA ILE A 188 0.69 19.07 16.02
C ILE A 188 1.22 17.68 16.33
N LYS A 189 0.35 16.68 16.17
CA LYS A 189 0.69 15.28 16.40
C LYS A 189 1.20 14.63 15.11
N ILE A 190 2.40 14.07 15.17
CA ILE A 190 3.04 13.34 14.09
C ILE A 190 3.16 11.88 14.51
N TYR A 191 2.66 10.99 13.66
CA TYR A 191 2.69 9.55 13.80
C TYR A 191 3.64 8.97 12.73
N PRO A 192 4.93 8.74 13.04
CA PRO A 192 5.90 8.26 12.06
C PRO A 192 5.59 6.85 11.53
N GLU A 193 4.98 6.00 12.37
CA GLU A 193 4.59 4.63 12.02
C GLU A 193 3.13 4.52 11.53
N GLY A 194 2.36 5.62 11.64
CA GLY A 194 0.96 5.68 11.28
C GLY A 194 0.69 6.07 9.82
N PRO A 195 -0.59 6.08 9.40
CA PRO A 195 -0.98 6.54 8.06
C PRO A 195 -0.65 8.02 7.86
N VAL A 196 -0.21 8.38 6.66
CA VAL A 196 0.17 9.74 6.31
C VAL A 196 -1.06 10.64 6.19
N SER A 197 -0.99 11.82 6.80
CA SER A 197 -2.03 12.85 6.74
C SER A 197 -1.44 14.25 6.56
N MET A 198 -2.23 15.15 5.98
CA MET A 198 -1.79 16.53 5.68
C MET A 198 -1.32 17.31 6.91
N SER A 199 -1.95 17.09 8.07
CA SER A 199 -1.60 17.77 9.32
C SER A 199 -0.17 17.45 9.80
N GLN A 200 0.41 16.34 9.35
CA GLN A 200 1.77 15.93 9.74
C GLN A 200 2.87 16.62 8.91
N CYS A 201 2.51 17.25 7.79
CA CYS A 201 3.49 17.81 6.86
C CYS A 201 3.56 19.34 6.96
N VAL A 202 2.41 20.02 6.97
CA VAL A 202 2.32 21.48 6.80
C VAL A 202 2.96 22.29 7.93
N TYR A 203 3.18 21.68 9.10
CA TYR A 203 3.91 22.31 10.20
C TYR A 203 5.42 22.45 9.89
N CYS A 204 6.00 21.46 9.21
CA CYS A 204 7.41 21.46 8.85
C CYS A 204 7.65 21.93 7.41
N HIS A 205 6.65 21.78 6.54
CA HIS A 205 6.71 22.10 5.12
C HIS A 205 5.59 23.09 4.76
N PRO A 206 5.82 24.41 4.91
CA PRO A 206 4.85 25.44 4.54
C PRO A 206 4.49 25.41 3.06
N ASP A 207 5.45 25.02 2.21
CA ASP A 207 5.24 24.73 0.80
C ASP A 207 5.59 23.26 0.52
N LEU A 208 4.58 22.44 0.20
CA LEU A 208 4.74 21.02 -0.12
C LEU A 208 5.27 20.80 -1.54
N ASP A 209 5.17 21.81 -2.40
CA ASP A 209 5.59 21.76 -3.80
C ASP A 209 7.00 22.36 -4.00
N ASP A 210 7.64 22.88 -2.93
CA ASP A 210 9.06 23.29 -2.91
C ASP A 210 9.99 22.05 -2.86
N ILE A 211 9.75 21.12 -3.77
CA ILE A 211 10.61 19.97 -4.02
C ILE A 211 11.78 20.39 -4.92
N THR A 212 12.96 19.77 -4.72
CA THR A 212 14.19 20.11 -5.46
C THR A 212 13.91 20.31 -6.95
N PRO A 213 14.15 21.52 -7.51
CA PRO A 213 13.78 21.84 -8.88
C PRO A 213 14.45 20.90 -9.89
N GLY A 214 13.70 20.48 -10.91
CA GLY A 214 14.26 19.97 -12.17
C GLY A 214 14.19 18.45 -12.40
N ARG A 215 13.62 17.65 -11.49
CA ARG A 215 13.46 16.20 -11.73
C ARG A 215 12.07 15.80 -12.24
N ILE A 216 11.02 16.37 -11.64
CA ILE A 216 9.62 16.12 -12.02
C ILE A 216 8.81 17.42 -11.94
N ILE A 217 7.77 17.52 -12.75
CA ILE A 217 6.73 18.53 -12.71
C ILE A 217 5.57 17.91 -11.94
N PHE A 218 5.37 18.33 -10.70
CA PHE A 218 4.33 17.82 -9.83
C PHE A 218 3.74 18.96 -8.99
N ALA A 219 2.46 18.85 -8.68
CA ALA A 219 1.76 19.76 -7.78
C ALA A 219 0.78 18.98 -6.91
N HIS A 220 0.94 19.06 -5.59
CA HIS A 220 0.04 18.42 -4.62
C HIS A 220 -1.39 18.94 -4.79
N ALA A 221 -1.56 20.26 -4.99
CA ALA A 221 -2.88 20.87 -5.13
C ALA A 221 -3.74 20.22 -6.23
N ALA A 222 -3.16 19.89 -7.39
CA ALA A 222 -3.88 19.27 -8.50
C ALA A 222 -4.37 17.84 -8.19
N HIS A 223 -3.69 17.13 -7.29
CA HIS A 223 -4.05 15.78 -6.86
C HIS A 223 -5.01 15.81 -5.68
N LEU A 224 -4.77 16.70 -4.70
CA LEU A 224 -5.61 16.86 -3.52
C LEU A 224 -7.03 17.35 -3.86
N GLN A 225 -7.19 18.18 -4.91
CA GLN A 225 -8.51 18.58 -5.42
C GLN A 225 -9.40 17.40 -5.85
N ARG A 226 -8.80 16.24 -6.15
CA ARG A 226 -9.51 15.00 -6.51
C ARG A 226 -9.76 14.10 -5.30
N ASN A 227 -9.48 14.58 -4.08
CA ASN A 227 -9.62 13.86 -2.81
C ASN A 227 -8.83 12.54 -2.78
N TYR A 228 -7.65 12.51 -3.42
CA TYR A 228 -6.75 11.37 -3.26
C TYR A 228 -6.21 11.33 -1.83
N ARG A 229 -6.22 10.12 -1.27
CA ARG A 229 -5.63 9.84 0.04
C ARG A 229 -4.11 9.91 -0.04
N CYS A 230 -3.45 10.42 1.00
CA CYS A 230 -1.99 10.58 1.04
C CYS A 230 -1.30 9.23 0.84
N GLU A 231 -1.87 8.17 1.42
CA GLU A 231 -1.35 6.80 1.37
C GLU A 231 -1.35 6.20 -0.04
N ALA A 232 -2.07 6.81 -0.99
CA ALA A 232 -2.03 6.40 -2.39
C ALA A 232 -0.64 6.59 -3.02
N CYS A 233 0.10 7.61 -2.57
CA CYS A 233 1.44 7.95 -3.06
C CYS A 233 2.51 7.78 -1.98
N HIS A 234 2.19 8.05 -0.72
CA HIS A 234 3.08 7.91 0.44
C HIS A 234 2.61 6.76 1.34
N PRO A 235 2.96 5.50 1.02
CA PRO A 235 2.51 4.33 1.78
C PRO A 235 3.05 4.32 3.23
N THR A 236 4.13 5.06 3.47
CA THR A 236 4.75 5.28 4.78
C THR A 236 5.03 6.77 4.96
N PHE A 237 5.27 7.19 6.20
CA PHE A 237 5.75 8.55 6.46
C PHE A 237 7.03 8.82 5.65
N ALA A 238 7.08 10.01 5.03
CA ALA A 238 8.12 10.33 4.05
C ALA A 238 9.50 10.50 4.66
N HIS A 239 9.60 10.70 5.99
CA HIS A 239 10.89 10.80 6.67
C HIS A 239 11.17 9.52 7.46
N SER A 240 12.41 9.07 7.41
CA SER A 240 12.93 7.98 8.21
C SER A 240 14.37 8.29 8.62
N VAL A 241 14.90 7.50 9.54
CA VAL A 241 16.33 7.55 9.91
C VAL A 241 17.26 7.30 8.72
N SER A 242 16.78 6.61 7.68
CA SER A 242 17.53 6.33 6.45
C SER A 242 17.40 7.42 5.39
N GLY A 243 16.65 8.50 5.69
CA GLY A 243 16.41 9.63 4.80
C GLY A 243 14.95 9.75 4.36
N VAL A 244 14.75 10.50 3.27
CA VAL A 244 13.41 10.83 2.74
C VAL A 244 12.96 9.78 1.73
N ALA A 245 11.90 9.04 2.06
CA ALA A 245 11.21 8.13 1.17
C ALA A 245 10.43 8.93 0.12
N LYS A 246 10.84 8.78 -1.14
CA LYS A 246 10.21 9.44 -2.30
C LYS A 246 9.34 8.43 -3.03
N PRO A 247 8.13 8.81 -3.49
CA PRO A 247 7.32 7.94 -4.34
C PRO A 247 8.11 7.52 -5.58
N ASP A 248 7.99 6.25 -5.95
CA ASP A 248 8.55 5.76 -7.20
C ASP A 248 7.67 6.15 -8.40
N MET A 249 8.20 6.00 -9.62
CA MET A 249 7.43 6.26 -10.84
C MET A 249 6.20 5.34 -10.95
N LEU A 250 6.31 4.10 -10.46
CA LEU A 250 5.22 3.13 -10.49
C LEU A 250 3.99 3.64 -9.73
N SER A 251 4.21 4.39 -8.64
CA SER A 251 3.14 5.02 -7.85
C SER A 251 2.29 5.98 -8.70
N CYS A 252 2.89 6.66 -9.69
CA CYS A 252 2.18 7.53 -10.62
C CYS A 252 1.37 6.73 -11.66
N TYR A 253 1.98 5.68 -12.22
CA TYR A 253 1.37 4.83 -13.28
C TYR A 253 0.21 3.95 -12.78
N ARG A 254 -0.07 3.91 -11.47
CA ARG A 254 -1.32 3.34 -10.93
C ARG A 254 -2.56 4.06 -11.48
N CYS A 255 -2.42 5.34 -11.82
CA CYS A 255 -3.51 6.17 -12.35
C CYS A 255 -3.17 6.78 -13.72
N HIS A 256 -1.92 7.14 -13.96
CA HIS A 256 -1.47 7.72 -15.23
C HIS A 256 -1.31 6.65 -16.31
N GLY A 257 -1.90 6.86 -17.49
CA GLY A 257 -1.98 5.85 -18.56
C GLY A 257 -3.12 4.85 -18.42
N LEU A 258 -3.82 4.84 -17.28
CA LEU A 258 -4.98 3.97 -17.08
C LEU A 258 -6.17 4.45 -17.95
N GLN A 259 -6.77 3.51 -18.67
CA GLN A 259 -7.96 3.75 -19.51
C GLN A 259 -9.21 3.15 -18.85
N HIS A 260 -10.19 3.99 -18.56
CA HIS A 260 -11.52 3.53 -18.16
C HIS A 260 -12.39 3.28 -19.39
N ALA A 261 -12.97 2.07 -19.49
CA ALA A 261 -13.79 1.63 -20.62
C ALA A 261 -14.90 2.60 -21.04
N THR A 262 -15.44 3.38 -20.10
CA THR A 262 -16.54 4.33 -20.34
C THR A 262 -16.15 5.81 -20.16
N LYS A 263 -15.02 6.10 -19.51
CA LYS A 263 -14.62 7.47 -19.13
C LYS A 263 -13.33 7.94 -19.78
N GLY A 264 -12.69 7.11 -20.60
CA GLY A 264 -11.43 7.43 -21.26
C GLY A 264 -10.25 7.42 -20.29
N GLN A 265 -9.20 8.16 -20.64
CA GLN A 265 -7.94 8.18 -19.90
C GLN A 265 -8.12 8.88 -18.55
N VAL A 266 -7.66 8.23 -17.47
CA VAL A 266 -7.75 8.75 -16.10
C VAL A 266 -6.82 9.94 -15.90
N ALA A 267 -5.56 9.81 -16.34
CA ALA A 267 -4.57 10.86 -16.34
C ALA A 267 -3.55 10.62 -17.46
N SER A 268 -2.97 11.71 -17.98
CA SER A 268 -2.03 11.66 -19.12
C SER A 268 -0.80 10.80 -18.82
N GLU A 269 -0.36 10.05 -19.81
CA GLU A 269 0.91 9.29 -19.82
C GLU A 269 2.02 10.00 -20.62
N GLU A 270 1.76 11.22 -21.10
CA GLU A 270 2.75 12.01 -21.83
C GLU A 270 3.93 12.35 -20.91
N CYS A 271 5.13 11.90 -21.28
CA CYS A 271 6.33 12.03 -20.44
C CYS A 271 6.60 13.49 -20.04
N GLU A 272 6.39 14.44 -20.96
CA GLU A 272 6.65 15.89 -20.79
C GLU A 272 5.69 16.58 -19.82
N LYS A 273 4.60 15.93 -19.43
CA LYS A 273 3.68 16.44 -18.40
C LYS A 273 4.23 16.24 -16.99
N CYS A 274 5.13 15.26 -16.83
CA CYS A 274 5.74 14.91 -15.55
C CYS A 274 7.25 15.16 -15.53
N HIS A 275 7.93 15.10 -16.67
CA HIS A 275 9.36 15.33 -16.78
C HIS A 275 9.64 16.64 -17.51
N PRO A 276 10.48 17.52 -16.95
CA PRO A 276 10.87 18.73 -17.65
C PRO A 276 11.74 18.36 -18.86
N LYS A 277 11.73 19.21 -19.91
CA LYS A 277 12.36 18.88 -21.21
C LYS A 277 13.85 18.55 -21.13
N GLN A 278 14.55 19.09 -20.13
CA GLN A 278 15.96 18.83 -19.88
C GLN A 278 16.25 17.50 -19.15
N PHE A 279 15.21 16.80 -18.69
CA PHE A 279 15.36 15.51 -18.01
C PHE A 279 15.70 14.42 -19.03
N ASP A 280 16.81 13.72 -18.80
CA ASP A 280 17.14 12.54 -19.60
C ASP A 280 16.22 11.39 -19.21
N LEU A 281 15.27 11.08 -20.09
CA LEU A 281 14.34 9.96 -19.93
C LEU A 281 15.03 8.61 -20.02
N THR A 282 16.27 8.55 -20.52
CA THR A 282 17.04 7.32 -20.66
C THR A 282 17.70 6.99 -19.32
N PRO A 283 17.28 5.92 -18.62
CA PRO A 283 17.94 5.53 -17.38
C PRO A 283 19.39 5.09 -17.63
N ALA A 284 20.27 5.33 -16.65
CA ALA A 284 21.71 5.03 -16.76
C ALA A 284 22.05 3.56 -17.05
N ASN A 285 21.11 2.64 -16.81
CA ASN A 285 21.27 1.22 -17.12
C ASN A 285 21.10 0.89 -18.62
N HIS A 286 20.76 1.86 -19.50
CA HIS A 286 20.64 1.65 -20.94
C HIS A 286 22.00 1.52 -21.62
N THR A 287 22.73 0.47 -21.24
CA THR A 287 24.08 0.17 -21.71
C THR A 287 24.11 -1.15 -22.46
N LYS A 288 25.21 -1.38 -23.17
CA LYS A 288 25.47 -2.67 -23.82
C LYS A 288 25.55 -3.82 -22.81
N ALA A 289 26.16 -3.57 -21.65
CA ALA A 289 26.27 -4.57 -20.58
C ALA A 289 24.90 -5.03 -20.08
N PHE A 290 23.97 -4.10 -19.90
CA PHE A 290 22.63 -4.41 -19.44
C PHE A 290 21.90 -5.38 -20.37
N VAL A 291 21.78 -5.06 -21.66
CA VAL A 291 21.04 -5.91 -22.62
C VAL A 291 21.68 -7.29 -22.82
N THR A 292 23.00 -7.42 -22.61
CA THR A 292 23.71 -8.70 -22.75
C THR A 292 23.64 -9.61 -21.52
N GLY A 293 23.24 -9.09 -20.35
CA GLY A 293 23.26 -9.84 -19.10
C GLY A 293 22.18 -9.40 -18.11
N GLU A 294 22.36 -8.21 -17.53
CA GLU A 294 21.55 -7.71 -16.40
C GLU A 294 20.05 -7.51 -16.73
N HIS A 295 19.71 -7.36 -18.02
CA HIS A 295 18.34 -7.23 -18.49
C HIS A 295 17.45 -8.39 -18.01
N LYS A 296 17.97 -9.62 -18.02
CA LYS A 296 17.24 -10.79 -17.53
C LYS A 296 16.96 -10.66 -16.03
N GLU A 297 17.97 -10.31 -15.23
CA GLU A 297 17.85 -10.23 -13.78
C GLU A 297 16.88 -9.12 -13.34
N MET A 298 16.89 -7.99 -14.04
CA MET A 298 15.97 -6.90 -13.76
C MET A 298 14.54 -7.27 -14.19
N PHE A 299 14.38 -7.92 -15.34
CA PHE A 299 13.09 -8.38 -15.83
C PHE A 299 12.46 -9.43 -14.91
N ASP A 300 13.25 -10.37 -14.36
CA ASP A 300 12.76 -11.39 -13.43
C ASP A 300 12.26 -10.77 -12.10
N LYS A 301 12.72 -9.57 -11.75
CA LYS A 301 12.30 -8.84 -10.54
C LYS A 301 11.07 -7.96 -10.76
N ASP A 302 11.10 -7.12 -11.80
CA ASP A 302 10.04 -6.15 -12.06
C ASP A 302 9.92 -5.81 -13.55
N PRO A 303 9.14 -6.61 -14.32
CA PRO A 303 8.88 -6.33 -15.72
C PRO A 303 7.90 -5.16 -15.94
N ALA A 304 7.18 -4.72 -14.90
CA ALA A 304 6.28 -3.56 -15.00
C ALA A 304 7.07 -2.25 -15.06
N TYR A 305 8.25 -2.20 -14.44
CA TYR A 305 9.16 -1.06 -14.52
C TYR A 305 9.48 -0.66 -15.97
N CYS A 306 9.84 -1.63 -16.80
CA CYS A 306 10.16 -1.39 -18.22
C CYS A 306 8.92 -0.95 -19.02
N ALA A 307 7.75 -1.49 -18.68
CA ALA A 307 6.49 -1.23 -19.35
C ALA A 307 5.98 0.21 -19.15
N MET A 308 6.51 0.93 -18.15
CA MET A 308 6.22 2.37 -17.98
C MET A 308 6.75 3.23 -19.14
N CYS A 309 7.83 2.78 -19.81
CA CYS A 309 8.43 3.53 -20.93
C CYS A 309 8.35 2.79 -22.27
N HIS A 310 8.29 1.45 -22.24
CA HIS A 310 8.30 0.63 -23.45
C HIS A 310 6.97 -0.09 -23.64
N SER A 311 6.44 -0.07 -24.86
CA SER A 311 5.25 -0.85 -25.20
C SER A 311 5.57 -2.35 -25.27
N SER A 312 4.54 -3.19 -25.12
CA SER A 312 4.69 -4.65 -25.23
C SER A 312 5.32 -5.10 -26.56
N GLU A 313 5.08 -4.36 -27.65
CA GLU A 313 5.68 -4.59 -28.98
C GLU A 313 7.21 -4.58 -28.96
N PHE A 314 7.80 -3.68 -28.16
CA PHE A 314 9.26 -3.59 -27.99
C PHE A 314 9.84 -4.90 -27.45
N CYS A 315 9.19 -5.47 -26.43
CA CYS A 315 9.59 -6.72 -25.80
C CYS A 315 9.43 -7.90 -26.77
N VAL A 316 8.24 -8.05 -27.36
CA VAL A 316 7.89 -9.26 -28.13
C VAL A 316 8.63 -9.37 -29.46
N ASP A 317 9.10 -8.27 -30.04
CA ASP A 317 9.85 -8.33 -31.29
C ASP A 317 11.18 -9.09 -31.12
N CYS A 318 11.90 -8.84 -30.04
CA CYS A 318 13.12 -9.57 -29.69
C CYS A 318 12.78 -10.97 -29.12
N HIS A 319 11.82 -11.04 -28.18
CA HIS A 319 11.43 -12.29 -27.50
C HIS A 319 10.59 -13.26 -28.35
N ARG A 320 10.25 -12.90 -29.59
CA ARG A 320 9.74 -13.83 -30.62
C ARG A 320 10.76 -14.13 -31.71
N GLY A 321 11.98 -13.61 -31.59
CA GLY A 321 13.05 -13.77 -32.57
C GLY A 321 12.79 -13.02 -33.90
N LYS A 322 11.92 -12.00 -33.91
CA LYS A 322 11.63 -11.21 -35.12
C LYS A 322 12.64 -10.09 -35.35
N LYS A 323 13.17 -9.51 -34.28
CA LYS A 323 14.23 -8.50 -34.32
C LYS A 323 15.47 -9.01 -33.61
N VAL A 324 16.63 -8.64 -34.14
CA VAL A 324 17.93 -8.76 -33.48
C VAL A 324 18.42 -7.35 -33.16
N SER A 325 19.06 -7.16 -32.01
CA SER A 325 19.80 -5.92 -31.76
C SER A 325 21.29 -6.17 -32.04
N PRO A 326 22.07 -5.12 -32.33
CA PRO A 326 23.53 -5.24 -32.46
C PRO A 326 24.21 -5.84 -31.21
N ASN A 327 23.52 -5.80 -30.07
CA ASN A 327 24.06 -6.16 -28.77
C ASN A 327 23.47 -7.47 -28.21
N ALA A 328 22.40 -8.02 -28.80
CA ALA A 328 21.80 -9.28 -28.35
C ALA A 328 20.96 -9.91 -29.47
N PRO A 329 21.09 -11.24 -29.72
CA PRO A 329 20.25 -11.93 -30.69
C PRO A 329 18.81 -12.04 -30.17
N GLY A 330 17.84 -11.79 -31.06
CA GLY A 330 16.44 -12.12 -30.79
C GLY A 330 16.25 -13.61 -30.66
N LYS A 331 15.68 -14.05 -29.55
CA LYS A 331 15.38 -15.46 -29.29
C LYS A 331 13.95 -15.61 -28.81
N MET A 332 13.25 -16.63 -29.31
CA MET A 332 11.94 -16.97 -28.78
C MET A 332 12.05 -17.36 -27.30
N VAL A 333 11.40 -16.60 -26.43
CA VAL A 333 11.29 -16.87 -25.00
C VAL A 333 9.81 -17.06 -24.67
N ILE A 334 9.49 -18.26 -24.19
CA ILE A 334 8.19 -18.53 -23.55
C ILE A 334 8.48 -18.63 -22.05
N PRO A 335 7.93 -17.71 -21.23
CA PRO A 335 8.05 -17.77 -19.78
C PRO A 335 7.68 -19.14 -19.21
N ALA A 336 8.34 -19.55 -18.12
CA ALA A 336 8.23 -20.92 -17.61
C ALA A 336 6.82 -21.25 -17.09
N ASP A 337 6.15 -20.26 -16.50
CA ASP A 337 4.76 -20.30 -16.04
C ASP A 337 3.77 -20.61 -17.16
N HIS A 338 3.99 -20.10 -18.38
CA HIS A 338 3.12 -20.29 -19.56
C HIS A 338 3.20 -21.71 -20.15
N ARG A 339 4.15 -22.54 -19.70
CA ARG A 339 4.31 -23.93 -20.19
C ARG A 339 3.54 -24.95 -19.36
N ASN A 340 2.95 -24.55 -18.25
CA ASN A 340 2.27 -25.44 -17.32
C ASN A 340 0.78 -25.58 -17.65
N ALA A 341 0.24 -26.80 -17.66
CA ALA A 341 -1.19 -27.05 -17.83
C ALA A 341 -2.08 -26.32 -16.78
N LYS A 342 -1.55 -26.04 -15.58
CA LYS A 342 -2.25 -25.26 -14.54
C LYS A 342 -2.46 -23.79 -14.92
N TRP A 343 -1.62 -23.21 -15.80
CA TRP A 343 -1.70 -21.82 -16.22
C TRP A 343 -3.06 -21.46 -16.82
N LEU A 344 -3.65 -22.38 -17.60
CA LEU A 344 -4.98 -22.19 -18.19
C LEU A 344 -6.07 -21.94 -17.14
N LYS A 345 -5.92 -22.50 -15.93
CA LYS A 345 -6.87 -22.31 -14.81
C LYS A 345 -6.51 -21.13 -13.90
N GLN A 346 -5.26 -20.66 -13.91
CA GLN A 346 -4.73 -19.73 -12.91
C GLN A 346 -4.46 -18.32 -13.45
N HIS A 347 -4.22 -18.15 -14.76
CA HIS A 347 -3.87 -16.84 -15.33
C HIS A 347 -4.99 -15.79 -15.19
N GLY A 348 -6.26 -16.22 -15.25
CA GLY A 348 -7.42 -15.33 -15.07
C GLY A 348 -7.49 -14.75 -13.66
N PRO A 349 -7.54 -15.58 -12.60
CA PRO A 349 -7.46 -15.13 -11.21
C PRO A 349 -6.24 -14.25 -10.92
N GLN A 350 -5.05 -14.63 -11.42
CA GLN A 350 -3.82 -13.85 -11.25
C GLN A 350 -3.93 -12.46 -11.90
N TYR A 351 -4.42 -12.40 -13.14
CA TYR A 351 -4.66 -11.13 -13.83
C TYR A 351 -5.62 -10.22 -13.06
N MET A 352 -6.71 -10.78 -12.51
CA MET A 352 -7.67 -10.02 -11.70
C MET A 352 -7.10 -9.49 -10.38
N GLN A 353 -6.10 -10.18 -9.83
CA GLN A 353 -5.37 -9.76 -8.63
C GLN A 353 -4.23 -8.79 -8.95
N GLY A 354 -4.02 -8.44 -10.23
CA GLY A 354 -2.90 -7.62 -10.68
C GLY A 354 -1.55 -8.35 -10.63
N GLU A 355 -1.57 -9.68 -10.53
CA GLU A 355 -0.37 -10.50 -10.42
C GLU A 355 0.18 -10.89 -11.81
N GLY A 356 1.50 -11.05 -11.89
CA GLY A 356 2.18 -11.60 -13.07
C GLY A 356 2.48 -10.62 -14.21
N ALA A 357 2.13 -9.33 -14.07
CA ALA A 357 2.49 -8.25 -15.01
C ALA A 357 2.27 -8.60 -16.49
N CYS A 358 1.16 -9.31 -16.80
CA CYS A 358 0.91 -9.86 -18.13
C CYS A 358 0.91 -8.77 -19.21
N GLY A 359 0.42 -7.58 -18.86
CA GLY A 359 0.36 -6.40 -19.72
C GLY A 359 1.72 -5.89 -20.20
N SER A 360 2.82 -6.22 -19.50
CA SER A 360 4.18 -5.84 -19.92
C SER A 360 4.60 -6.51 -21.24
N CYS A 361 4.01 -7.66 -21.56
CA CYS A 361 4.30 -8.42 -22.78
C CYS A 361 3.08 -8.66 -23.67
N HIS A 362 1.86 -8.54 -23.13
CA HIS A 362 0.62 -8.84 -23.83
C HIS A 362 -0.28 -7.61 -23.93
N ASP A 363 -0.78 -7.37 -25.13
CA ASP A 363 -1.82 -6.38 -25.42
C ASP A 363 -3.20 -7.05 -25.58
N ASP A 364 -4.23 -6.24 -25.77
CA ASP A 364 -5.61 -6.71 -26.02
C ASP A 364 -5.68 -7.67 -27.23
N LYS A 365 -4.89 -7.43 -28.29
CA LYS A 365 -4.81 -8.34 -29.44
C LYS A 365 -4.25 -9.72 -29.04
N SER A 366 -3.31 -9.76 -28.11
CA SER A 366 -2.74 -11.01 -27.59
C SER A 366 -3.77 -11.85 -26.85
N CYS A 367 -4.57 -11.21 -26.00
CA CYS A 367 -5.67 -11.86 -25.29
C CYS A 367 -6.70 -12.42 -26.28
N LYS A 368 -7.04 -11.66 -27.31
CA LYS A 368 -8.05 -12.01 -28.33
C LYS A 368 -7.72 -13.23 -29.19
N ARG A 369 -6.46 -13.69 -29.18
CA ARG A 369 -6.08 -14.93 -29.86
C ARG A 369 -6.78 -16.14 -29.25
N CYS A 370 -6.90 -16.16 -27.92
CA CYS A 370 -7.55 -17.23 -27.18
C CYS A 370 -8.96 -16.82 -26.72
N HIS A 371 -9.10 -15.62 -26.14
CA HIS A 371 -10.37 -15.10 -25.65
C HIS A 371 -11.17 -14.46 -26.79
N LYS A 372 -12.40 -14.88 -27.04
CA LYS A 372 -13.25 -14.27 -28.08
C LYS A 372 -14.18 -13.17 -27.56
N THR A 373 -14.20 -12.97 -26.25
CA THR A 373 -14.92 -11.90 -25.55
C THR A 373 -13.92 -10.96 -24.86
N PRO A 374 -14.31 -9.69 -24.57
CA PRO A 374 -13.48 -8.78 -23.79
C PRO A 374 -13.19 -9.36 -22.40
N MET A 375 -11.91 -9.33 -22.00
CA MET A 375 -11.44 -9.84 -20.72
C MET A 375 -10.60 -8.76 -20.01
N PRO A 376 -10.82 -8.47 -18.71
CA PRO A 376 -11.83 -9.07 -17.85
C PRO A 376 -13.25 -8.72 -18.32
N HIS A 377 -14.21 -9.64 -18.12
CA HIS A 377 -15.60 -9.34 -18.44
C HIS A 377 -16.01 -8.05 -17.70
N PRO A 378 -16.73 -7.12 -18.36
CA PRO A 378 -17.26 -5.92 -17.71
C PRO A 378 -18.05 -6.23 -16.44
N VAL A 379 -18.06 -5.33 -15.46
CA VAL A 379 -18.78 -5.52 -14.18
C VAL A 379 -20.29 -5.74 -14.37
N ASP A 380 -20.86 -5.22 -15.45
CA ASP A 380 -22.25 -5.39 -15.86
C ASP A 380 -22.46 -6.57 -16.82
N TRP A 381 -21.41 -7.29 -17.22
CA TRP A 381 -21.46 -8.40 -18.16
C TRP A 381 -22.53 -9.41 -17.81
N ALA A 382 -22.61 -9.85 -16.55
CA ALA A 382 -23.58 -10.87 -16.14
C ALA A 382 -25.04 -10.51 -16.46
N LYS A 383 -25.38 -9.20 -16.49
CA LYS A 383 -26.74 -8.72 -16.79
C LYS A 383 -27.08 -8.87 -18.27
N ASP A 384 -26.12 -8.59 -19.15
CA ASP A 384 -26.30 -8.57 -20.62
C ASP A 384 -25.26 -9.44 -21.34
N HIS A 385 -24.94 -10.62 -20.80
CA HIS A 385 -23.86 -11.51 -21.29
C HIS A 385 -24.19 -12.23 -22.61
N ARG A 386 -25.04 -11.64 -23.46
CA ARG A 386 -25.33 -12.19 -24.78
C ARG A 386 -24.07 -12.08 -25.64
N PRO A 387 -23.53 -13.19 -26.16
CA PRO A 387 -22.33 -13.13 -26.99
C PRO A 387 -22.58 -12.25 -28.24
N PRO A 388 -21.57 -11.46 -28.67
CA PRO A 388 -21.64 -10.74 -29.94
C PRO A 388 -21.92 -11.69 -31.12
N PRO A 389 -22.52 -11.20 -32.23
CA PRO A 389 -22.75 -12.02 -33.42
C PRO A 389 -21.46 -12.71 -33.88
N GLY A 390 -21.51 -14.04 -34.02
CA GLY A 390 -20.38 -14.86 -34.45
C GLY A 390 -19.57 -15.54 -33.34
N ILE A 391 -19.90 -15.33 -32.06
CA ILE A 391 -19.30 -16.06 -30.94
C ILE A 391 -20.21 -17.24 -30.53
N PRO A 392 -19.83 -18.50 -30.79
CA PRO A 392 -20.61 -19.68 -30.39
C PRO A 392 -20.65 -19.85 -28.87
N ALA A 393 -21.71 -20.47 -28.33
CA ALA A 393 -21.83 -20.77 -26.90
C ALA A 393 -20.72 -21.72 -26.41
N GLU A 394 -20.13 -22.47 -27.35
CA GLU A 394 -18.98 -23.34 -27.15
C GLU A 394 -17.72 -22.58 -26.72
N ASP A 395 -17.56 -21.31 -27.12
CA ASP A 395 -16.41 -20.48 -26.72
C ASP A 395 -16.46 -20.12 -25.23
N CYS A 396 -17.65 -20.03 -24.64
CA CYS A 396 -17.80 -19.83 -23.19
C CYS A 396 -17.27 -21.03 -22.40
N ASN A 397 -17.33 -22.24 -22.98
CA ASN A 397 -16.86 -23.48 -22.36
C ASN A 397 -15.32 -23.57 -22.34
N ILE A 398 -14.60 -22.66 -23.01
CA ILE A 398 -13.13 -22.55 -22.90
C ILE A 398 -12.74 -22.29 -21.43
N CYS A 399 -13.57 -21.53 -20.71
CA CYS A 399 -13.36 -21.20 -19.29
C CYS A 399 -14.46 -21.75 -18.37
N HIS A 400 -15.73 -21.65 -18.75
CA HIS A 400 -16.86 -22.16 -17.96
C HIS A 400 -17.16 -23.62 -18.28
N GLN A 401 -16.34 -24.52 -17.74
CA GLN A 401 -16.45 -25.95 -18.01
C GLN A 401 -17.63 -26.62 -17.27
N ASP A 402 -18.02 -26.10 -16.10
CA ASP A 402 -19.17 -26.61 -15.35
C ASP A 402 -20.48 -25.97 -15.85
N ARG A 403 -21.20 -26.70 -16.68
CA ARG A 403 -22.49 -26.26 -17.22
C ARG A 403 -23.55 -26.04 -16.14
N ARG A 404 -23.43 -26.62 -14.93
CA ARG A 404 -24.39 -26.41 -13.85
C ARG A 404 -24.48 -24.94 -13.46
N GLU A 405 -23.36 -24.24 -13.48
CA GLU A 405 -23.30 -22.81 -13.18
C GLU A 405 -24.18 -22.00 -14.14
N CYS A 406 -24.12 -22.30 -15.44
CA CYS A 406 -24.97 -21.68 -16.44
C CYS A 406 -26.45 -22.04 -16.23
N GLN A 407 -26.74 -23.33 -16.06
CA GLN A 407 -28.12 -23.83 -15.92
C GLN A 407 -28.81 -23.27 -14.66
N ASN A 408 -28.06 -22.99 -13.59
CA ASN A 408 -28.62 -22.48 -12.35
C ASN A 408 -29.29 -21.13 -12.50
N CYS A 409 -28.71 -20.23 -13.29
CA CYS A 409 -29.29 -18.94 -13.61
C CYS A 409 -30.30 -19.04 -14.77
N HIS A 410 -29.96 -19.72 -15.86
CA HIS A 410 -30.80 -19.80 -17.06
C HIS A 410 -32.10 -20.61 -16.87
N HIS A 411 -32.12 -21.59 -15.96
CA HIS A 411 -33.34 -22.31 -15.58
C HIS A 411 -33.97 -21.83 -14.27
N SER A 412 -33.42 -20.80 -13.62
CA SER A 412 -33.93 -20.29 -12.33
C SER A 412 -35.43 -19.96 -12.37
N GLY A 413 -35.88 -19.30 -13.44
CA GLY A 413 -37.28 -18.91 -13.64
C GLY A 413 -38.24 -20.06 -13.97
N VAL A 414 -37.72 -21.25 -14.32
CA VAL A 414 -38.53 -22.43 -14.67
C VAL A 414 -38.40 -23.57 -13.66
N ARG A 415 -37.67 -23.40 -12.56
CA ARG A 415 -37.46 -24.45 -11.53
C ARG A 415 -38.76 -25.00 -10.95
N THR A 416 -39.78 -24.17 -10.86
CA THR A 416 -41.11 -24.53 -10.34
C THR A 416 -42.14 -24.71 -11.45
N ALA A 417 -41.74 -24.54 -12.71
CA ALA A 417 -42.63 -24.69 -13.85
C ALA A 417 -42.93 -26.18 -14.11
N ASP A 418 -44.11 -26.43 -14.68
CA ASP A 418 -44.47 -27.75 -15.16
C ASP A 418 -43.64 -28.10 -16.40
N LEU A 419 -43.16 -29.33 -16.49
CA LEU A 419 -42.40 -29.87 -17.61
C LEU A 419 -43.35 -30.14 -18.78
N VAL A 420 -43.71 -29.08 -19.51
CA VAL A 420 -44.62 -29.12 -20.64
C VAL A 420 -44.08 -28.29 -21.80
N ARG A 421 -44.49 -28.66 -23.02
CA ARG A 421 -44.01 -28.04 -24.27
C ARG A 421 -44.06 -26.51 -24.25
N LYS A 422 -45.16 -25.93 -23.75
CA LYS A 422 -45.38 -24.47 -23.71
C LYS A 422 -44.33 -23.70 -22.89
N ASN A 423 -43.70 -24.34 -21.90
CA ASN A 423 -42.77 -23.68 -20.98
C ASN A 423 -41.31 -23.79 -21.47
N CYS A 424 -40.96 -24.86 -22.21
CA CYS A 424 -39.57 -25.16 -22.56
C CYS A 424 -39.22 -24.79 -24.01
N VAL A 425 -40.14 -25.03 -24.95
CA VAL A 425 -39.91 -24.82 -26.38
C VAL A 425 -39.59 -23.37 -26.76
N PRO A 426 -40.20 -22.32 -26.15
CA PRO A 426 -39.87 -20.93 -26.49
C PRO A 426 -38.38 -20.59 -26.33
N CYS A 427 -37.68 -21.26 -25.42
CA CYS A 427 -36.25 -21.09 -25.17
C CYS A 427 -35.39 -22.18 -25.85
N HIS A 428 -35.98 -23.34 -26.15
CA HIS A 428 -35.32 -24.51 -26.73
C HIS A 428 -36.08 -25.04 -27.95
N ASP A 429 -35.94 -24.36 -29.08
CA ASP A 429 -36.65 -24.69 -30.32
C ASP A 429 -36.45 -26.15 -30.79
N GLU A 430 -35.30 -26.74 -30.48
CA GLU A 430 -34.96 -28.13 -30.80
C GLU A 430 -35.92 -29.13 -30.16
N MET A 431 -36.52 -28.81 -29.01
CA MET A 431 -37.53 -29.64 -28.33
C MET A 431 -38.87 -29.70 -29.09
N LYS A 432 -39.02 -28.97 -30.20
CA LYS A 432 -40.19 -29.08 -31.11
C LYS A 432 -40.22 -30.40 -31.87
N GLN A 433 -39.09 -31.06 -32.05
CA GLN A 433 -38.98 -32.24 -32.91
C GLN A 433 -39.84 -33.42 -32.40
N VAL A 434 -40.46 -34.13 -33.34
CA VAL A 434 -41.29 -35.32 -33.11
C VAL A 434 -40.88 -36.39 -34.12
N PRO A 435 -40.64 -37.65 -33.71
CA PRO A 435 -40.70 -38.15 -32.33
C PRO A 435 -39.59 -37.53 -31.46
N ALA A 436 -39.81 -37.43 -30.14
CA ALA A 436 -38.82 -36.84 -29.22
C ALA A 436 -37.46 -37.57 -29.25
N THR A 437 -37.45 -38.83 -29.66
CA THR A 437 -36.23 -39.64 -29.89
C THR A 437 -35.38 -39.18 -31.07
N ALA A 438 -35.88 -38.28 -31.93
CA ALA A 438 -35.11 -37.68 -33.02
C ALA A 438 -34.22 -36.51 -32.56
N ILE A 439 -34.40 -36.02 -31.33
CA ILE A 439 -33.63 -34.90 -30.77
C ILE A 439 -32.21 -35.37 -30.45
N LYS A 440 -31.20 -34.76 -31.08
CA LYS A 440 -29.79 -35.13 -30.91
C LYS A 440 -29.25 -34.88 -29.50
N ASN A 441 -29.72 -33.81 -28.84
CA ASN A 441 -29.35 -33.52 -27.45
C ASN A 441 -30.14 -34.43 -26.52
N LYS A 442 -29.45 -35.37 -25.86
CA LYS A 442 -30.08 -36.40 -25.00
C LYS A 442 -30.92 -35.80 -23.87
N GLY A 443 -30.47 -34.72 -23.22
CA GLY A 443 -31.26 -34.07 -22.16
C GLY A 443 -32.54 -33.41 -22.69
N PHE A 444 -32.49 -32.87 -23.91
CA PHE A 444 -33.68 -32.32 -24.56
C PHE A 444 -34.66 -33.40 -25.01
N ALA A 445 -34.14 -34.54 -25.48
CA ALA A 445 -34.94 -35.73 -25.77
C ALA A 445 -35.63 -36.25 -24.50
N GLU A 446 -34.90 -36.35 -23.39
CA GLU A 446 -35.40 -36.77 -22.07
C GLU A 446 -36.51 -35.84 -21.56
N HIS A 447 -36.39 -34.52 -21.70
CA HIS A 447 -37.48 -33.62 -21.35
C HIS A 447 -38.69 -33.80 -22.28
N ALA A 448 -38.45 -33.88 -23.59
CA ALA A 448 -39.51 -33.91 -24.58
C ALA A 448 -40.38 -35.18 -24.51
N VAL A 449 -39.82 -36.35 -24.14
CA VAL A 449 -40.61 -37.58 -23.94
C VAL A 449 -41.58 -37.48 -22.76
N HIS A 450 -41.34 -36.57 -21.81
CA HIS A 450 -42.16 -36.41 -20.61
C HIS A 450 -43.19 -35.28 -20.70
N PHE A 451 -43.21 -34.50 -21.78
CA PHE A 451 -44.15 -33.37 -21.93
C PHE A 451 -45.63 -33.77 -21.90
N ASP A 452 -45.95 -35.01 -22.26
CA ASP A 452 -47.31 -35.52 -22.37
C ASP A 452 -47.72 -36.45 -21.21
N VAL A 453 -46.89 -36.57 -20.16
CA VAL A 453 -47.15 -37.50 -19.04
C VAL A 453 -48.43 -37.14 -18.28
N GLU A 454 -48.88 -35.89 -18.31
CA GLU A 454 -50.17 -35.50 -17.75
C GLU A 454 -51.33 -36.38 -18.26
N LYS A 455 -51.28 -36.83 -19.51
CA LYS A 455 -52.31 -37.69 -20.12
C LYS A 455 -52.40 -39.08 -19.47
N THR A 456 -51.31 -39.56 -18.86
CA THR A 456 -51.24 -40.89 -18.24
C THR A 456 -51.23 -40.84 -16.72
N LYS A 457 -50.55 -39.86 -16.12
CA LYS A 457 -50.41 -39.66 -14.66
C LYS A 457 -51.49 -38.75 -14.05
N GLY A 458 -52.22 -38.00 -14.87
CA GLY A 458 -53.22 -37.01 -14.43
C GLY A 458 -52.64 -35.68 -13.96
N ARG A 459 -51.31 -35.48 -14.01
CA ARG A 459 -50.63 -34.19 -13.79
C ARG A 459 -49.24 -34.16 -14.45
N PRO A 460 -48.70 -32.98 -14.83
CA PRO A 460 -47.34 -32.85 -15.31
C PRO A 460 -46.28 -33.19 -14.24
N TYR A 461 -45.06 -33.47 -14.71
CA TYR A 461 -43.88 -33.49 -13.84
C TYR A 461 -43.40 -32.07 -13.54
N ARG A 462 -42.79 -31.89 -12.38
CA ARG A 462 -42.08 -30.67 -11.99
C ARG A 462 -40.60 -30.95 -11.88
N CYS A 463 -39.76 -29.95 -12.14
CA CYS A 463 -38.31 -30.14 -12.25
C CYS A 463 -37.67 -30.77 -11.00
N TYR A 464 -38.13 -30.40 -9.80
CA TYR A 464 -37.61 -30.96 -8.54
C TYR A 464 -37.95 -32.44 -8.33
N GLU A 465 -38.93 -32.99 -9.06
CA GLU A 465 -39.26 -34.43 -8.97
C GLU A 465 -38.19 -35.28 -9.65
N CYS A 466 -37.38 -34.69 -10.56
CA CYS A 466 -36.31 -35.37 -11.28
C CYS A 466 -34.92 -34.81 -10.93
N HIS A 467 -34.83 -33.55 -10.51
CA HIS A 467 -33.58 -32.88 -10.13
C HIS A 467 -33.55 -32.67 -8.62
N VAL A 468 -32.78 -33.51 -7.91
CA VAL A 468 -32.63 -33.47 -6.43
C VAL A 468 -32.01 -32.16 -5.96
N ASP A 469 -31.19 -31.53 -6.82
CA ASP A 469 -30.64 -30.23 -6.55
C ASP A 469 -30.23 -29.60 -7.90
N PHE A 470 -30.74 -28.40 -8.20
CA PHE A 470 -29.98 -27.51 -9.08
C PHE A 470 -28.76 -26.95 -8.29
N GLY A 471 -28.68 -27.18 -6.97
CA GLY A 471 -27.55 -26.85 -6.11
C GLY A 471 -26.48 -27.94 -5.97
N SER A 472 -25.33 -27.54 -5.46
CA SER A 472 -24.07 -28.29 -5.39
C SER A 472 -24.04 -29.40 -4.32
N SER A 473 -24.35 -30.65 -4.69
CA SER A 473 -24.07 -31.82 -3.85
C SER A 473 -22.85 -32.63 -4.35
N LYS A 474 -22.09 -33.24 -3.44
CA LYS A 474 -20.91 -34.08 -3.75
C LYS A 474 -21.25 -35.30 -4.63
N SER A 475 -22.50 -35.75 -4.64
CA SER A 475 -23.01 -36.80 -5.54
C SER A 475 -23.14 -36.35 -7.00
N ALA A 476 -23.18 -35.05 -7.28
CA ALA A 476 -23.14 -34.49 -8.64
C ALA A 476 -21.71 -34.38 -9.19
N GLN A 477 -20.67 -34.34 -8.33
CA GLN A 477 -19.26 -34.28 -8.75
C GLN A 477 -18.75 -35.61 -9.33
N SER A 478 -19.33 -36.74 -8.93
CA SER A 478 -18.97 -38.06 -9.47
C SER A 478 -19.57 -38.35 -10.87
N LEU A 479 -20.48 -37.51 -11.37
CA LEU A 479 -21.12 -37.66 -12.69
C LEU A 479 -20.25 -37.19 -13.87
N GLU A 480 -19.30 -36.30 -13.62
CA GLU A 480 -18.40 -35.75 -14.66
C GLU A 480 -17.48 -36.83 -15.25
N LEU A 481 -17.25 -37.91 -14.49
CA LEU A 481 -16.47 -39.08 -14.90
C LEU A 481 -17.21 -40.05 -15.84
N GLN A 482 -18.52 -39.89 -16.08
CA GLN A 482 -19.30 -40.92 -16.79
C GLN A 482 -19.90 -40.52 -18.14
N GLN A 483 -19.86 -39.25 -18.57
CA GLN A 483 -20.46 -38.78 -19.84
C GLN A 483 -21.88 -39.34 -20.13
N GLY A 484 -22.65 -39.67 -19.09
CA GLY A 484 -23.94 -40.36 -19.18
C GLY A 484 -24.97 -39.73 -18.24
N HIS A 485 -26.24 -39.82 -18.61
CA HIS A 485 -27.36 -39.45 -17.72
C HIS A 485 -27.37 -40.31 -16.44
N ASP A 486 -27.92 -39.78 -15.35
CA ASP A 486 -28.05 -40.54 -14.10
C ASP A 486 -29.15 -41.60 -14.21
N LEU A 487 -28.77 -42.82 -14.58
CA LEU A 487 -29.68 -43.96 -14.74
C LEU A 487 -30.47 -44.29 -13.46
N ARG A 488 -29.98 -43.88 -12.28
CA ARG A 488 -30.69 -44.10 -11.01
C ARG A 488 -32.01 -43.34 -10.97
N LEU A 489 -32.05 -42.14 -11.58
CA LEU A 489 -33.28 -41.35 -11.68
C LEU A 489 -34.30 -42.05 -12.58
N CYS A 490 -33.85 -42.62 -13.69
CA CYS A 490 -34.71 -43.35 -14.62
C CYS A 490 -35.33 -44.58 -13.96
N TYR A 491 -34.52 -45.41 -13.29
CA TYR A 491 -34.99 -46.64 -12.64
C TYR A 491 -35.80 -46.40 -11.36
N GLY A 492 -35.76 -45.20 -10.79
CA GLY A 492 -36.67 -44.80 -9.71
C GLY A 492 -38.14 -44.73 -10.15
N CYS A 493 -38.42 -44.68 -11.46
CA CYS A 493 -39.78 -44.67 -12.00
C CYS A 493 -40.01 -45.81 -13.01
N HIS A 494 -39.11 -46.00 -13.97
CA HIS A 494 -39.25 -47.00 -15.02
C HIS A 494 -38.95 -48.42 -14.51
N GLY A 495 -40.00 -49.22 -14.36
CA GLY A 495 -39.92 -50.56 -13.77
C GLY A 495 -40.11 -50.60 -12.25
N ALA A 496 -40.23 -49.45 -11.59
CA ALA A 496 -40.46 -49.35 -10.15
C ALA A 496 -41.95 -49.42 -9.81
N LEU A 497 -42.27 -49.96 -8.63
CA LEU A 497 -43.63 -50.01 -8.09
C LEU A 497 -43.82 -48.87 -7.07
N ASP A 498 -45.02 -48.30 -7.04
CA ASP A 498 -45.42 -47.33 -6.02
C ASP A 498 -45.77 -48.04 -4.69
N PRO A 499 -46.04 -47.31 -3.60
CA PRO A 499 -46.40 -47.90 -2.30
C PRO A 499 -47.70 -48.74 -2.32
N MET A 500 -48.53 -48.61 -3.36
CA MET A 500 -49.74 -49.39 -3.58
C MET A 500 -49.48 -50.59 -4.52
N ASN A 501 -48.21 -50.88 -4.80
CA ASN A 501 -47.74 -51.97 -5.65
C ASN A 501 -48.14 -51.83 -7.13
N ALA A 502 -48.45 -50.61 -7.59
CA ALA A 502 -48.72 -50.30 -8.99
C ALA A 502 -47.45 -49.86 -9.72
N LEU A 503 -47.30 -50.27 -10.98
CA LEU A 503 -46.15 -49.89 -11.80
C LEU A 503 -46.17 -48.38 -12.10
N ILE A 504 -45.10 -47.68 -11.69
CA ILE A 504 -44.97 -46.22 -11.83
C ILE A 504 -44.81 -45.82 -13.30
N ALA A 505 -43.89 -46.48 -14.03
CA ALA A 505 -43.69 -46.26 -15.46
C ALA A 505 -43.24 -47.54 -16.18
N PRO A 506 -43.65 -47.72 -17.46
CA PRO A 506 -43.29 -48.90 -18.25
C PRO A 506 -41.79 -48.95 -18.60
N TYR A 507 -41.34 -50.07 -19.17
CA TYR A 507 -39.97 -50.29 -19.66
C TYR A 507 -38.90 -50.45 -18.56
N PRO A 508 -38.92 -51.58 -17.80
CA PRO A 508 -37.88 -51.86 -16.81
C PRO A 508 -36.52 -52.14 -17.48
N GLY A 509 -35.45 -51.71 -16.82
CA GLY A 509 -34.07 -52.07 -17.18
C GLY A 509 -33.71 -51.74 -18.64
N LYS A 510 -33.12 -52.71 -19.34
CA LYS A 510 -32.65 -52.54 -20.74
C LYS A 510 -33.74 -52.12 -21.73
N ALA A 511 -35.02 -52.39 -21.42
CA ALA A 511 -36.14 -52.03 -22.29
C ALA A 511 -36.33 -50.51 -22.43
N LEU A 512 -35.89 -49.73 -21.45
CA LEU A 512 -35.88 -48.27 -21.53
C LEU A 512 -34.78 -47.79 -22.48
N CYS A 513 -33.59 -48.36 -22.37
CA CYS A 513 -32.41 -47.95 -23.13
C CYS A 513 -32.66 -48.02 -24.64
N VAL A 514 -33.25 -49.11 -25.12
CA VAL A 514 -33.55 -49.32 -26.56
C VAL A 514 -34.60 -48.36 -27.13
N ARG A 515 -35.33 -47.60 -26.30
CA ARG A 515 -36.26 -46.55 -26.77
C ARG A 515 -35.55 -45.27 -27.16
N CYS A 516 -34.48 -44.93 -26.45
CA CYS A 516 -33.69 -43.71 -26.71
C CYS A 516 -32.42 -44.01 -27.52
N HIS A 517 -32.00 -45.26 -27.56
CA HIS A 517 -30.82 -45.75 -28.26
C HIS A 517 -31.17 -46.79 -29.31
N THR A 518 -31.83 -46.35 -30.39
CA THR A 518 -32.17 -47.22 -31.53
C THR A 518 -30.94 -47.60 -32.36
N ASP A 519 -29.81 -46.94 -32.12
CA ASP A 519 -28.48 -47.17 -32.71
C ASP A 519 -27.72 -48.31 -32.02
N LEU A 520 -28.06 -48.63 -30.77
CA LEU A 520 -27.58 -49.82 -30.09
C LEU A 520 -28.38 -51.01 -30.65
N GLY A 521 -27.81 -51.71 -31.62
CA GLY A 521 -28.42 -52.90 -32.24
C GLY A 521 -28.52 -54.07 -31.26
N VAL A 522 -29.43 -53.99 -30.28
CA VAL A 522 -29.72 -55.01 -29.26
C VAL A 522 -31.06 -55.69 -29.50
#